data_AF-A0A1F5AVS0-F1
#
_entry.id   AF-A0A1F5AVS0-F1
#
_cell.length_a   1.000
_cell.length_b   1.000
_cell.length_c   1.000
_cell.angle_alpha   90.00
_cell.angle_beta   90.00
_cell.angle_gamma   90.00
#
_symmetry.space_group_name_H-M   'P 1'
#
loop_
_entity.id
_entity.type
_entity.pdbx_description
1 polymer ?
#
loop_
_entity_poly.entity_id
_entity_poly.type
_entity_poly.pdbx_seq_one_letter_code
_entity_poly.pdbx_strand_id
1 'polypeptide(L)'
;MAVPGGLSDCGKQLVHKAALYGCELLELKEKHPHQWIYKLFPAAAGGQVFSGLARAWRGPYPGLTVIHTGGIALENLGMLNKLDPAGVFCGSALVADLVKPGARAAEARKWLEILRPRSGGMAV
;
A
#
# COMPACT_ATOMS: atom_id res chain seq x y z
N MET A 1 -15.54 -3.19 -6.88
CA MET A 1 -15.53 -1.87 -6.20
C MET A 1 -14.52 -1.95 -5.06
N ALA A 2 -13.60 -1.00 -4.90
CA ALA A 2 -12.73 -0.93 -3.72
C ALA A 2 -13.27 0.15 -2.78
N VAL A 3 -13.69 -0.23 -1.57
CA VAL A 3 -14.07 0.75 -0.55
C VAL A 3 -12.80 1.52 -0.17
N PRO A 4 -12.74 2.85 -0.39
CA PRO A 4 -11.52 3.61 -0.17
C PRO A 4 -11.15 3.67 1.31
N GLY A 5 -9.89 3.35 1.59
CA GLY A 5 -9.25 3.46 2.89
C GLY A 5 -8.76 4.85 3.26
N GLY A 6 -8.53 5.08 4.56
CA GLY A 6 -7.97 6.31 5.13
C GLY A 6 -6.99 6.02 6.27
N LEU A 7 -6.76 6.97 7.19
CA LEU A 7 -6.15 6.66 8.49
C LEU A 7 -7.14 5.98 9.46
N SER A 8 -8.38 5.81 9.01
CA SER A 8 -9.47 5.20 9.79
C SER A 8 -9.25 3.70 10.02
N ASP A 9 -10.12 3.14 10.86
CA ASP A 9 -10.08 1.76 11.32
C ASP A 9 -10.15 0.76 10.14
N CYS A 10 -9.03 0.05 9.91
CA CYS A 10 -8.90 -1.00 8.91
C CYS A 10 -9.96 -2.10 9.08
N GLY A 11 -10.27 -2.47 10.32
CA GLY A 11 -11.25 -3.50 10.65
C GLY A 11 -12.64 -3.16 10.18
N LYS A 12 -13.10 -1.94 10.49
CA LYS A 12 -14.43 -1.46 10.05
C LYS A 12 -14.58 -1.52 8.54
N GLN A 13 -13.52 -1.17 7.80
CA GLN A 13 -13.57 -1.24 6.34
C GLN A 13 -13.62 -2.68 5.82
N LEU A 14 -12.84 -3.59 6.40
CA LEU A 14 -12.90 -4.99 6.01
C LEU A 14 -14.27 -5.60 6.34
N VAL A 15 -14.87 -5.25 7.48
CA VAL A 15 -16.25 -5.67 7.83
C VAL A 15 -17.25 -5.14 6.83
N HIS A 16 -17.18 -3.86 6.45
CA HIS A 16 -18.07 -3.29 5.44
C HIS A 16 -17.90 -3.95 4.07
N LYS A 17 -16.66 -4.28 3.69
CA LYS A 17 -16.41 -5.07 2.47
C LYS A 17 -17.05 -6.45 2.57
N ALA A 18 -16.83 -7.17 3.67
CA ALA A 18 -17.43 -8.49 3.88
C ALA A 18 -18.96 -8.45 3.71
N ALA A 19 -19.62 -7.48 4.36
CA ALA A 19 -21.05 -7.26 4.23
C ALA A 19 -21.50 -6.97 2.79
N LEU A 20 -20.77 -6.13 2.04
CA LEU A 20 -21.07 -5.84 0.63
C LEU A 20 -20.95 -7.08 -0.27
N TYR A 21 -20.07 -8.01 0.10
CA TYR A 21 -19.89 -9.28 -0.60
C TYR A 21 -20.76 -10.42 -0.03
N GLY A 22 -21.65 -10.13 0.93
CA GLY A 22 -22.55 -11.12 1.52
C GLY A 22 -21.83 -12.21 2.31
N CYS A 23 -20.71 -11.88 2.95
CA CYS A 23 -19.89 -12.83 3.69
C CYS A 23 -19.43 -12.27 5.03
N GLU A 24 -18.93 -13.14 5.91
CA GLU A 24 -18.29 -12.74 7.16
C GLU A 24 -16.85 -12.26 6.94
N LEU A 25 -16.29 -11.54 7.92
CA LEU A 25 -14.95 -10.94 7.80
C LEU A 25 -13.87 -11.94 7.40
N LEU A 26 -13.83 -13.11 8.04
CA LEU A 26 -12.81 -14.13 7.76
C LEU A 26 -13.02 -14.78 6.38
N GLU A 27 -14.27 -14.91 5.96
CA GLU A 27 -14.62 -15.44 4.64
C GLU A 27 -14.23 -14.46 3.52
N LEU A 28 -14.19 -13.15 3.79
CA LEU A 28 -13.74 -12.17 2.80
C LEU A 28 -12.33 -12.51 2.30
N LYS A 29 -11.41 -12.92 3.19
CA LYS A 29 -10.05 -13.30 2.82
C LYS A 29 -10.03 -14.54 1.90
N GLU A 30 -10.86 -15.53 2.19
CA GLU A 30 -10.85 -16.82 1.50
C GLU A 30 -11.62 -16.76 0.18
N LYS A 31 -12.82 -16.19 0.19
CA LYS A 31 -13.73 -16.13 -0.97
C LYS A 31 -13.42 -14.95 -1.89
N HIS A 32 -12.90 -13.85 -1.33
CA HIS A 32 -12.59 -12.63 -2.05
C HIS A 32 -11.20 -12.08 -1.69
N PRO A 33 -10.11 -12.83 -1.91
CA PRO A 33 -8.76 -12.42 -1.51
C PRO A 33 -8.33 -11.08 -2.11
N HIS A 34 -8.85 -10.72 -3.28
CA HIS A 34 -8.63 -9.42 -3.93
C HIS A 34 -9.24 -8.23 -3.15
N GLN A 35 -10.16 -8.47 -2.22
CA GLN A 35 -10.74 -7.49 -1.29
C GLN A 35 -10.08 -7.48 0.08
N TRP A 36 -9.19 -8.46 0.37
CA TRP A 36 -8.31 -8.48 1.54
C TRP A 36 -7.13 -7.50 1.36
N ILE A 37 -7.49 -6.27 1.00
CA ILE A 37 -6.63 -5.14 0.70
C ILE A 37 -7.07 -3.96 1.54
N TYR A 38 -6.14 -3.09 1.91
CA TYR A 38 -6.44 -1.82 2.57
C TYR A 38 -5.66 -0.67 1.94
N LYS A 39 -6.33 0.45 1.65
CA LYS A 39 -5.67 1.65 1.12
C LYS A 39 -5.31 2.57 2.29
N LEU A 40 -4.02 2.68 2.60
CA LEU A 40 -3.52 3.61 3.62
C LEU A 40 -3.34 4.98 2.96
N PHE A 41 -4.19 5.95 3.32
CA PHE A 41 -4.16 7.32 2.80
C PHE A 41 -4.43 8.37 3.89
N PRO A 42 -3.62 9.43 4.01
CA PRO A 42 -2.33 9.60 3.33
C PRO A 42 -1.25 8.66 3.91
N ALA A 43 -0.29 8.24 3.08
CA ALA A 43 0.89 7.51 3.52
C ALA A 43 1.96 8.43 4.13
N ALA A 44 2.05 9.66 3.61
CA ALA A 44 2.80 10.74 4.23
C ALA A 44 2.09 12.08 4.01
N ALA A 45 2.15 12.97 5.00
CA ALA A 45 1.60 14.33 4.91
C ALA A 45 2.20 15.23 5.99
N GLY A 46 2.51 16.49 5.67
CA GLY A 46 2.98 17.48 6.66
C GLY A 46 4.23 17.06 7.44
N GLY A 47 5.15 16.32 6.81
CA GLY A 47 6.35 15.77 7.46
C GLY A 47 6.12 14.50 8.29
N GLN A 48 4.88 14.03 8.41
CA GLN A 48 4.53 12.78 9.09
C GLN A 48 4.47 11.61 8.10
N VAL A 49 4.80 10.42 8.60
CA VAL A 49 4.76 9.16 7.84
C VAL A 49 3.89 8.15 8.58
N PHE A 50 2.93 7.57 7.87
CA PHE A 50 1.93 6.66 8.44
C PHE A 50 2.14 5.20 8.06
N SER A 51 3.12 4.88 7.21
CA SER A 51 3.34 3.51 6.71
C SER A 51 3.59 2.45 7.79
N GLY A 52 4.00 2.85 8.99
CA GLY A 52 4.11 1.93 10.14
C GLY A 52 2.78 1.29 10.56
N LEU A 53 1.64 1.92 10.27
CA LEU A 53 0.30 1.37 10.56
C LEU A 53 0.04 0.06 9.81
N ALA A 54 0.64 -0.12 8.63
CA ALA A 54 0.48 -1.34 7.85
C ALA A 54 0.93 -2.59 8.63
N ARG A 55 2.06 -2.49 9.35
CA ARG A 55 2.54 -3.56 10.21
C ARG A 55 1.60 -3.82 11.38
N ALA A 56 1.08 -2.76 12.01
CA ALA A 56 0.13 -2.88 13.10
C ALA A 56 -1.16 -3.60 12.67
N TRP A 57 -1.72 -3.25 11.50
CA TRP A 57 -2.94 -3.89 11.00
C TRP A 57 -2.76 -5.33 10.55
N ARG A 58 -1.56 -5.73 10.10
CA ARG A 58 -1.28 -7.14 9.78
C ARG A 58 -1.26 -8.05 11.00
N GLY A 59 -1.21 -7.51 12.22
CA GLY A 59 -1.39 -8.28 13.47
C GLY A 59 -2.79 -8.90 13.58
N PRO A 60 -3.86 -8.10 13.68
CA PRO A 60 -5.23 -8.61 13.72
C PRO A 60 -5.75 -9.10 12.36
N TYR A 61 -5.14 -8.68 11.24
CA TYR A 61 -5.55 -9.08 9.88
C TYR A 61 -4.39 -9.74 9.10
N PRO A 62 -4.06 -11.01 9.41
CA PRO A 62 -2.93 -11.69 8.77
C PRO A 62 -3.07 -11.79 7.25
N GLY A 63 -1.98 -11.47 6.54
CA GLY A 63 -1.94 -11.50 5.08
C GLY A 63 -2.64 -10.30 4.41
N LEU A 64 -3.04 -9.27 5.17
CA LEU A 64 -3.59 -8.05 4.60
C LEU A 64 -2.57 -7.37 3.68
N THR A 65 -3.00 -7.12 2.44
CA THR A 65 -2.24 -6.31 1.50
C THR A 65 -2.52 -4.84 1.76
N VAL A 66 -1.48 -4.03 1.98
CA VAL A 66 -1.64 -2.59 2.22
C VAL A 66 -1.08 -1.81 1.04
N ILE A 67 -1.94 -0.96 0.48
CA ILE A 67 -1.64 -0.04 -0.61
C ILE A 67 -1.45 1.34 -0.01
N HIS A 68 -0.21 1.80 0.06
CA HIS A 68 0.17 3.13 0.53
C HIS A 68 -0.11 4.14 -0.58
N THR A 69 -0.87 5.20 -0.27
CA THR A 69 -1.21 6.25 -1.24
C THR A 69 -1.14 7.62 -0.58
N GLY A 70 -0.74 8.64 -1.33
CA GLY A 70 -0.75 10.05 -0.88
C GLY A 70 0.55 10.45 -0.18
N GLY A 71 1.19 11.49 -0.71
CA GLY A 71 2.47 12.02 -0.21
C GLY A 71 3.69 11.14 -0.46
N ILE A 72 3.58 10.13 -1.33
CA ILE A 72 4.69 9.26 -1.71
C ILE A 72 5.43 9.88 -2.90
N ALA A 73 6.73 10.06 -2.74
CA ALA A 73 7.63 10.60 -3.75
C ALA A 73 8.98 9.87 -3.70
N LEU A 74 9.84 10.09 -4.70
CA LEU A 74 11.12 9.39 -4.78
C LEU A 74 11.99 9.63 -3.54
N GLU A 75 11.93 10.83 -2.97
CA GLU A 75 12.75 11.29 -1.85
C GLU A 75 12.42 10.55 -0.55
N ASN A 76 11.17 10.10 -0.38
CA ASN A 76 10.72 9.43 0.84
C ASN A 76 10.47 7.93 0.67
N LEU A 77 10.47 7.41 -0.55
CA LEU A 77 10.18 6.01 -0.86
C LEU A 77 11.07 5.02 -0.10
N GLY A 78 12.37 5.30 0.02
CA GLY A 78 13.30 4.41 0.71
C GLY A 78 13.00 4.25 2.20
N MET A 79 12.53 5.31 2.85
CA MET A 79 12.07 5.25 4.25
C MET A 79 10.75 4.49 4.34
N LEU A 80 9.78 4.78 3.47
CA LEU A 80 8.48 4.11 3.45
C LEU A 80 8.64 2.60 3.22
N ASN A 81 9.51 2.19 2.31
CA ASN A 81 9.83 0.79 2.03
C ASN A 81 10.49 0.08 3.23
N LYS A 82 11.33 0.77 4.02
CA LYS A 82 11.88 0.19 5.26
C LYS A 82 10.81 -0.05 6.32
N LEU A 83 9.81 0.84 6.41
CA LEU A 83 8.72 0.71 7.37
C LEU A 83 7.73 -0.39 6.98
N ASP A 84 7.52 -0.60 5.69
CA ASP A 84 6.71 -1.69 5.16
C ASP A 84 7.31 -2.32 3.89
N PRO A 85 8.22 -3.30 4.03
CA PRO A 85 8.87 -3.96 2.89
C PRO A 85 7.91 -4.78 2.00
N ALA A 86 6.74 -5.14 2.53
CA ALA A 86 5.68 -5.83 1.80
C ALA A 86 4.60 -4.86 1.27
N GLY A 87 4.84 -3.55 1.40
CA GLY A 87 3.90 -2.51 1.00
C GLY A 87 3.85 -2.33 -0.52
N VAL A 88 2.65 -2.01 -1.01
CA VAL A 88 2.47 -1.53 -2.39
C VAL A 88 2.40 -0.01 -2.35
N PHE A 89 3.32 0.68 -3.03
CA PHE A 89 3.42 2.14 -2.97
C PHE A 89 2.90 2.82 -4.24
N CYS A 90 1.86 3.65 -4.09
CA CYS A 90 1.30 4.45 -5.18
C CYS A 90 1.86 5.87 -5.17
N GLY A 91 2.87 6.12 -6.01
CA GLY A 91 3.42 7.46 -6.25
C GLY A 91 2.54 8.29 -7.18
N SER A 92 2.07 9.44 -6.72
CA SER A 92 1.46 10.46 -7.59
C SER A 92 2.48 11.21 -8.46
N ALA A 93 3.78 11.09 -8.14
CA ALA A 93 4.88 11.80 -8.79
C ALA A 93 5.13 11.39 -10.26
N LEU A 94 4.69 10.21 -10.70
CA LEU A 94 4.82 9.77 -12.10
C LEU A 94 4.00 10.61 -13.10
N VAL A 95 3.19 11.56 -12.60
CA VAL A 95 2.22 12.35 -13.36
C VAL A 95 2.61 13.84 -13.45
N ALA A 96 3.59 14.32 -12.66
CA ALA A 96 3.98 15.74 -12.72
C ALA A 96 4.60 16.12 -14.08
N ASP A 97 5.28 15.18 -14.74
CA ASP A 97 5.93 15.33 -16.05
C ASP A 97 5.26 14.46 -17.14
N LEU A 98 3.92 14.44 -17.19
CA LEU A 98 3.15 13.70 -18.22
C LEU A 98 3.63 13.95 -19.66
N VAL A 99 4.22 15.12 -19.91
CA VAL A 99 4.65 15.60 -21.22
C VAL A 99 6.05 15.10 -21.64
N LYS A 100 6.79 14.39 -20.79
CA LYS A 100 8.17 13.91 -21.06
C LYS A 100 8.35 12.41 -20.81
N PRO A 101 8.08 11.53 -21.79
CA PRO A 101 8.19 10.08 -21.64
C PRO A 101 9.55 9.57 -21.14
N GLY A 102 10.66 10.16 -21.59
CA GLY A 102 12.00 9.75 -21.17
C GLY A 102 12.31 9.98 -19.68
N ALA A 103 11.79 11.09 -19.12
CA ALA A 103 11.96 11.41 -17.70
C ALA A 103 11.22 10.41 -16.80
N ARG A 104 10.02 9.97 -17.22
CA ARG A 104 9.22 8.96 -16.51
C ARG A 104 9.93 7.61 -16.41
N ALA A 105 10.52 7.14 -17.52
CA ALA A 105 11.24 5.88 -17.51
C ALA A 105 12.46 5.91 -16.58
N ALA A 106 13.16 7.05 -16.53
CA ALA A 106 14.29 7.23 -15.62
C ALA A 106 13.86 7.25 -14.15
N GLU A 107 12.77 7.94 -13.82
CA GLU A 107 12.25 7.96 -12.45
C GLU A 107 11.74 6.57 -12.03
N ALA A 108 10.96 5.89 -12.87
CA ALA A 108 10.48 4.55 -12.59
C ALA A 108 11.62 3.55 -12.31
N ARG A 109 12.76 3.67 -13.00
CA ARG A 109 13.96 2.87 -12.70
C ARG A 109 14.50 3.13 -11.30
N LYS A 110 14.58 4.39 -10.87
CA LYS A 110 15.02 4.75 -9.50
C LYS A 110 14.05 4.20 -8.44
N TRP A 111 12.75 4.26 -8.71
CA TRP A 111 11.74 3.63 -7.84
C TRP A 111 11.98 2.12 -7.71
N LEU A 112 12.17 1.43 -8.84
CA LEU A 112 12.44 0.00 -8.86
C LEU A 112 13.74 -0.35 -8.11
N GLU A 113 14.79 0.46 -8.23
CA GLU A 113 16.04 0.26 -7.48
C GLU A 113 15.85 0.36 -5.96
N ILE A 114 15.00 1.29 -5.50
CA ILE A 114 14.66 1.45 -4.08
C ILE A 114 13.76 0.32 -3.57
N LEU A 115 12.82 -0.14 -4.40
CA LEU A 115 11.84 -1.17 -4.04
C LEU A 115 12.34 -2.60 -4.27
N ARG A 116 13.44 -2.79 -4.99
CA ARG A 116 14.01 -4.12 -5.25
C ARG A 116 14.19 -4.87 -3.93
N PRO A 117 13.70 -6.11 -3.83
CA PRO A 117 14.03 -6.95 -2.69
C PRO A 117 15.55 -7.04 -2.60
N ARG A 118 16.12 -6.87 -1.42
CA ARG A 118 17.49 -7.34 -1.18
C ARG A 118 17.48 -8.83 -1.53
N SER A 119 18.12 -9.21 -2.62
CA SER A 119 18.28 -10.59 -3.05
C SER A 119 18.88 -11.40 -1.89
N GLY A 120 18.02 -12.16 -1.21
CA GLY A 120 18.40 -12.89 0.01
C GLY A 120 17.22 -13.45 0.78
N GLY A 121 16.18 -13.93 0.09
CA GLY A 121 15.04 -14.56 0.76
C GLY A 121 13.97 -15.01 -0.22
N MET A 122 14.19 -16.15 -0.86
CA MET A 122 13.05 -17.01 -1.20
C MET A 122 12.34 -17.33 0.11
N ALA A 123 11.12 -16.84 0.27
CA ALA A 123 10.21 -17.32 1.30
C ALA A 123 9.00 -17.93 0.59
N VAL A 124 8.95 -19.26 0.72
CA VAL A 124 7.96 -20.27 0.31
C VAL A 124 7.88 -20.58 -1.18
#